data_AF-A0A1F9AIV4-F1
#
_entry.id   AF-A0A1F9AIV4-F1
#
_cell.length_a   1.000
_cell.length_b   1.000
_cell.length_c   1.000
_cell.angle_alpha   90.00
_cell.angle_beta   90.00
_cell.angle_gamma   90.00
#
_symmetry.space_group_name_H-M   'P 1'
#
loop_
_entity.id
_entity.type
_entity.pdbx_description
1 polymer ?
#
loop_
_entity_poly.entity_id
_entity_poly.type
_entity_poly.pdbx_seq_one_letter_code
_entity_poly.pdbx_strand_id
1 'polypeptide(L)'
;MYHLLEKTRNQSHPLTGVVVEIGRSVDCTISLAHDLKVSRQHARLERNRDEWHLLDLGSANGTYVNDQKIRQVKLKVGDRIRMGDTVFEFLPLASHDSEGEATRVDVTRPDSGSTGGKLSRWFEWFRR
;
A
#
# COMPACT_ATOMS: atom_id res chain seq x y z
N MET A 1 -7.48 2.48 -6.14
CA MET A 1 -7.34 2.73 -4.67
C MET A 1 -6.02 2.08 -4.23
N TYR A 2 -5.34 2.52 -3.15
CA TYR A 2 -4.00 2.01 -2.77
C TYR A 2 -3.96 1.49 -1.33
N HIS A 3 -3.03 0.59 -1.01
CA HIS A 3 -2.76 0.12 0.35
C HIS A 3 -1.26 -0.03 0.63
N LEU A 4 -0.89 -0.03 1.90
CA LEU A 4 0.42 -0.49 2.35
C LEU A 4 0.32 -1.91 2.90
N LEU A 5 1.06 -2.83 2.30
CA LEU A 5 1.19 -4.20 2.80
C LEU A 5 2.39 -4.29 3.74
N GLU A 6 2.13 -4.48 5.03
CA GLU A 6 3.16 -4.82 6.01
C GLU A 6 3.65 -6.25 5.76
N LYS A 7 4.88 -6.42 5.30
CA LYS A 7 5.48 -7.73 4.99
C LYS A 7 5.80 -8.53 6.25
N THR A 8 6.13 -7.85 7.34
CA THR A 8 6.52 -8.50 8.60
C THR A 8 5.36 -9.29 9.21
N ARG A 9 4.14 -8.74 9.15
CA ARG A 9 2.93 -9.39 9.70
C ARG A 9 1.90 -9.81 8.65
N ASN A 10 2.21 -9.62 7.38
CA ASN A 10 1.32 -9.85 6.25
C ASN A 10 -0.05 -9.14 6.42
N GLN A 11 -0.01 -7.88 6.87
CA GLN A 11 -1.18 -7.07 7.18
C GLN A 11 -1.32 -5.92 6.18
N SER A 12 -2.50 -5.73 5.59
CA SER A 12 -2.74 -4.62 4.65
C SER A 12 -3.41 -3.44 5.33
N HIS A 13 -2.90 -2.23 5.08
CA HIS A 13 -3.45 -0.97 5.56
C HIS A 13 -3.96 -0.14 4.38
N PRO A 14 -5.28 -0.03 4.18
CA PRO A 14 -5.83 0.74 3.08
C PRO A 14 -5.57 2.24 3.30
N LEU A 15 -5.18 2.94 2.23
CA LEU A 15 -4.96 4.37 2.27
C LEU A 15 -6.28 5.10 1.97
N THR A 16 -7.07 5.31 3.02
CA THR A 16 -8.45 5.85 2.93
C THR A 16 -8.55 7.37 3.05
N GLY A 17 -7.43 8.09 3.21
CA GLY A 17 -7.39 9.55 3.40
C GLY A 17 -6.50 10.30 2.42
N VAL A 18 -6.40 11.62 2.59
CA VAL A 18 -5.40 12.47 1.91
C VAL A 18 -4.09 12.51 2.68
N VAL A 19 -4.14 12.34 4.00
CA VAL A 19 -2.96 12.22 4.86
C VAL A 19 -3.12 10.93 5.65
N VAL A 20 -2.07 10.12 5.69
CA VAL A 20 -2.02 8.88 6.47
C VAL A 20 -0.77 8.92 7.33
N GLU A 21 -0.96 8.93 8.64
CA GLU A 21 0.15 9.00 9.59
C GLU A 21 0.60 7.60 10.01
N ILE A 22 1.91 7.40 10.04
CA ILE A 22 2.56 6.13 10.39
C ILE A 22 3.48 6.36 11.56
N GLY A 23 3.31 5.56 12.61
CA GLY A 23 4.14 5.65 13.78
C GLY A 23 3.73 4.67 14.85
N ARG A 24 4.47 4.68 15.96
CA ARG A 24 4.21 3.81 17.10
C ARG A 24 3.03 4.31 17.95
N SER A 25 2.61 5.56 17.80
CA SER A 25 1.45 6.07 18.55
C SER A 25 0.18 5.35 18.12
N VAL A 26 -0.76 5.20 19.05
CA VAL A 26 -2.10 4.69 18.75
C VAL A 26 -2.92 5.71 17.94
N ASP A 27 -2.55 6.99 18.03
CA ASP A 27 -3.20 8.09 17.31
C ASP A 27 -2.87 8.10 15.81
N CYS A 28 -1.86 7.34 15.38
CA CYS A 28 -1.50 7.23 13.96
C CYS A 28 -2.47 6.32 13.22
N THR A 29 -2.81 6.66 11.98
CA THR A 29 -3.65 5.82 11.10
C THR A 29 -3.09 4.42 10.93
N ILE A 30 -1.77 4.30 10.81
CA ILE A 30 -1.05 3.03 10.81
C ILE A 30 -0.20 3.00 12.08
N SER A 31 -0.74 2.32 13.11
CA SER A 31 -0.08 2.18 14.39
C SER A 31 0.85 0.96 14.42
N LEU A 32 2.15 1.22 14.52
CA LEU A 32 3.21 0.23 14.67
C LEU A 32 3.62 0.06 16.13
N ALA A 33 2.64 -0.10 17.02
CA ALA A 33 2.87 -0.23 18.47
C ALA A 33 3.87 -1.35 18.85
N HIS A 34 4.03 -2.36 17.99
CA HIS A 34 4.93 -3.48 18.19
C HIS A 34 6.40 -3.17 17.89
N ASP A 35 6.70 -2.15 17.07
CA ASP A 35 8.07 -1.81 16.68
C ASP A 35 8.60 -0.64 17.53
N LEU A 36 9.55 -0.94 18.41
CA LEU A 36 10.19 0.05 19.28
C LEU A 36 11.18 0.95 18.54
N LYS A 37 11.68 0.53 17.37
CA LYS A 37 12.57 1.32 16.51
C LYS A 37 11.80 2.36 15.69
N VAL A 38 10.47 2.26 15.65
CA VAL A 38 9.60 3.26 15.04
C VAL A 38 9.27 4.35 16.08
N SER A 39 9.31 5.60 15.63
CA SER A 39 9.01 6.77 16.48
C SER A 39 7.50 6.91 16.65
N ARG A 40 7.05 7.61 17.70
CA ARG A 40 5.60 7.81 17.93
C ARG A 40 4.90 8.39 16.71
N GLN A 41 5.50 9.42 16.12
CA GLN A 41 5.19 9.95 14.80
C GLN A 41 6.45 9.75 13.96
N HIS A 42 6.46 8.79 13.03
CA HIS A 42 7.66 8.42 12.30
C HIS A 42 7.66 9.02 10.90
N ALA A 43 6.60 8.75 10.15
CA ALA A 43 6.42 9.27 8.81
C ALA A 43 4.94 9.54 8.56
N ARG A 44 4.66 10.36 7.55
CA ARG A 44 3.32 10.55 7.02
C ARG A 44 3.33 10.39 5.52
N LEU A 45 2.23 9.91 5.00
CA LEU A 45 1.92 9.86 3.59
C LEU A 45 0.98 11.00 3.27
N GLU A 46 1.29 11.76 2.23
CA GLU A 46 0.45 12.83 1.73
C GLU A 46 0.08 12.51 0.28
N ARG A 47 -1.22 12.48 -0.01
CA ARG A 47 -1.75 12.31 -1.35
C ARG A 47 -1.86 13.68 -2.00
N ASN A 48 -1.03 13.93 -3.00
CA ASN A 48 -1.11 15.11 -3.84
C ASN A 48 -1.65 14.71 -5.21
N ARG A 49 -2.88 15.10 -5.51
CA ARG A 49 -3.62 14.66 -6.72
C ARG A 49 -3.69 13.13 -6.82
N ASP A 50 -2.93 12.53 -7.74
CA ASP A 50 -2.82 11.08 -7.97
C ASP A 50 -1.49 10.49 -7.48
N GLU A 51 -0.67 11.29 -6.82
CA GLU A 51 0.67 10.92 -6.37
C GLU A 51 0.72 10.82 -4.86
N TRP A 52 1.29 9.73 -4.35
CA TRP A 52 1.56 9.57 -2.93
C TRP A 52 2.98 10.02 -2.63
N HIS A 53 3.13 10.88 -1.64
CA HIS A 53 4.43 11.32 -1.14
C HIS A 53 4.60 10.79 0.28
N LEU A 54 5.74 10.17 0.54
CA LEU A 54 6.15 9.76 1.87
C LEU A 54 7.09 10.82 2.44
N LEU A 55 6.76 11.34 3.62
CA LEU A 55 7.52 12.34 4.36
C LEU A 55 7.92 11.78 5.73
N ASP A 56 9.21 11.80 6.02
CA ASP A 56 9.76 11.46 7.32
C ASP A 56 9.64 12.67 8.26
N LEU A 57 9.07 12.46 9.45
CA LEU A 57 8.82 13.53 10.43
C LEU A 57 9.98 13.72 11.42
N GLY A 58 11.20 13.30 11.05
CA GLY A 58 12.36 13.32 11.93
C GLY A 58 12.43 12.05 12.77
N SER A 59 12.21 10.91 12.14
CA SER A 59 12.29 9.64 12.83
C SER A 59 13.71 9.35 13.35
N ALA A 60 13.81 8.63 14.47
CA ALA A 60 15.10 8.36 15.11
C ALA A 60 16.03 7.49 14.23
N ASN A 61 15.47 6.50 13.54
CA ASN A 61 16.22 5.58 12.69
C ASN A 61 16.22 5.95 11.19
N GLY A 62 15.34 6.88 10.80
CA GLY A 62 15.10 7.24 9.41
C GLY A 62 14.12 6.30 8.70
N THR A 63 13.52 6.82 7.64
CA THR A 63 12.72 6.08 6.67
C THR A 63 13.58 5.68 5.48
N TYR A 64 13.47 4.44 5.02
CA TYR A 64 14.17 3.91 3.85
C TYR A 64 13.17 3.51 2.77
N VAL A 65 13.42 3.88 1.52
CA VAL A 65 12.62 3.44 0.36
C VAL A 65 13.56 2.81 -0.65
N ASN A 66 13.29 1.56 -1.04
CA ASN A 66 14.16 0.75 -1.90
C ASN A 66 15.63 0.77 -1.42
N ASP A 67 15.83 0.54 -0.12
CA ASP A 67 17.12 0.56 0.58
C ASP A 67 17.85 1.92 0.66
N GLN A 68 17.24 3.00 0.16
CA GLN A 68 17.77 4.35 0.26
C GLN A 68 17.10 5.14 1.38
N LYS A 69 17.88 5.78 2.27
CA LYS A 69 17.35 6.68 3.30
C LYS A 69 16.79 7.93 2.66
N ILE A 70 15.52 8.26 2.95
CA ILE A 70 14.83 9.43 2.40
C ILE A 70 14.31 10.34 3.52
N ARG A 71 14.10 11.61 3.18
CA ARG A 71 13.30 12.53 4.01
C ARG A 71 11.94 12.80 3.38
N GLN A 72 11.91 12.89 2.06
CA GLN A 72 10.70 13.00 1.27
C GLN A 72 10.91 12.29 -0.05
N VAL A 73 9.96 11.46 -0.47
CA VAL A 73 9.99 10.79 -1.77
C VAL A 73 8.59 10.59 -2.31
N LYS A 74 8.45 10.66 -3.64
CA LYS A 74 7.23 10.23 -4.32
C LYS A 74 7.24 8.70 -4.38
N LEU A 75 6.22 8.08 -3.81
CA LEU A 75 6.00 6.64 -3.88
C LEU A 75 5.43 6.23 -5.23
N LYS A 76 5.92 5.08 -5.70
CA LYS A 76 5.44 4.36 -6.87
C LYS A 76 4.93 2.98 -6.45
N VAL A 77 4.02 2.44 -7.24
CA VAL A 77 3.55 1.06 -7.09
C VAL A 77 4.73 0.10 -7.11
N GLY A 78 4.79 -0.77 -6.11
CA GLY A 78 5.87 -1.73 -5.88
C GLY A 78 7.00 -1.21 -4.99
N ASP A 79 6.99 0.06 -4.57
CA ASP A 79 8.04 0.59 -3.69
C ASP A 79 8.02 -0.08 -2.32
N ARG A 80 9.22 -0.45 -1.86
CA ARG A 80 9.43 -1.05 -0.54
C ARG A 80 9.89 -0.01 0.44
N ILE A 81 9.11 0.19 1.50
CA ILE A 81 9.33 1.20 2.52
C ILE A 81 9.72 0.49 3.81
N ARG A 82 10.91 0.74 4.32
CA ARG A 82 11.39 0.18 5.58
C ARG A 82 11.49 1.28 6.64
N MET A 83 10.84 1.04 7.78
CA MET A 83 10.81 1.92 8.93
C MET A 83 11.10 1.07 10.17
N GLY A 84 12.24 1.29 10.82
CA GLY A 84 12.68 0.40 11.91
C GLY A 84 12.94 -1.03 11.42
N ASP A 85 12.28 -2.01 12.05
CA ASP A 85 12.26 -3.42 11.65
C ASP A 85 11.03 -3.76 10.79
N THR A 86 10.04 -2.87 10.69
CA THR A 86 8.87 -3.05 9.83
C THR A 86 9.19 -2.73 8.36
N VAL A 87 8.74 -3.61 7.46
CA VAL A 87 8.81 -3.42 6.01
C VAL A 87 7.40 -3.35 5.43
N PHE A 88 7.13 -2.30 4.67
CA PHE A 88 5.92 -2.12 3.90
C PHE A 88 6.18 -2.19 2.40
N GLU A 89 5.15 -2.54 1.66
CA GLU A 89 5.13 -2.51 0.20
C GLU A 89 3.91 -1.70 -0.26
N PHE A 90 4.14 -0.71 -1.11
CA PHE A 90 3.06 0.14 -1.63
C PHE A 90 2.44 -0.51 -2.86
N LEU A 91 1.18 -0.92 -2.75
CA LEU A 91 0.49 -1.68 -3.78
C LEU A 91 -0.88 -1.05 -4.12
N PRO A 92 -1.38 -1.24 -5.35
CA PRO A 92 -2.75 -0.90 -5.66
C PRO A 92 -3.66 -1.86 -4.87
N LEU A 93 -4.65 -1.28 -4.20
CA LEU A 93 -5.81 -2.03 -3.75
C LEU A 93 -6.51 -2.47 -5.04
N ALA A 94 -6.41 -3.75 -5.38
CA ALA A 94 -6.99 -4.31 -6.59
C ALA A 94 -8.51 -4.09 -6.61
N SER A 95 -8.96 -2.95 -7.13
CA SER A 95 -10.24 -2.85 -7.80
C SER A 95 -10.02 -3.48 -9.17
N HIS A 96 -10.74 -4.55 -9.41
CA HIS A 96 -10.72 -5.31 -10.64
C HIS A 96 -11.28 -4.46 -11.79
N ASP A 97 -10.48 -3.52 -12.29
CA ASP A 97 -10.74 -2.76 -13.50
C ASP A 97 -9.43 -2.71 -14.28
N SER A 98 -9.09 -3.86 -14.85
CA SER A 98 -8.13 -3.99 -15.95
C SER A 98 -8.88 -4.52 -17.16
N GLU A 99 -9.99 -3.88 -17.52
CA GLU A 99 -10.43 -3.82 -18.90
C GLU A 99 -9.82 -2.55 -19.51
N GLY A 100 -8.71 -2.69 -20.24
CA GLY A 100 -8.12 -1.55 -20.94
C GLY A 100 -6.67 -1.68 -21.38
N GLU A 101 -6.47 -2.49 -22.42
CA GLU A 101 -5.59 -2.17 -23.56
C GLU A 101 -4.08 -2.48 -23.48
N ALA A 102 -3.70 -3.62 -24.06
CA ALA A 102 -2.71 -3.65 -25.15
C ALA A 102 -2.77 -4.99 -25.93
N THR A 103 -3.59 -5.04 -26.98
CA THR A 103 -3.20 -5.33 -28.38
C THR A 103 -4.46 -5.51 -29.23
N ARG A 104 -4.73 -4.55 -30.13
CA ARG A 104 -5.59 -4.78 -31.28
C ARG A 104 -4.93 -5.88 -32.14
N VAL A 105 -5.49 -7.08 -32.12
CA VAL A 105 -5.37 -8.01 -33.24
C VAL A 105 -6.77 -8.45 -33.63
N ASP A 106 -7.14 -8.05 -34.85
CA ASP A 106 -8.35 -8.43 -35.55
C ASP A 106 -8.33 -9.95 -35.81
N VAL A 107 -9.34 -10.70 -35.35
CA VAL A 107 -9.73 -12.00 -35.93
C VAL A 107 -11.21 -12.28 -35.60
N THR A 108 -11.93 -12.70 -36.63
CA THR A 108 -13.38 -12.79 -36.76
C THR A 108 -13.95 -14.10 -36.18
N ARG A 109 -14.86 -14.01 -35.19
CA ARG A 109 -16.07 -14.86 -34.91
C ARG A 109 -15.92 -16.38 -34.56
N PRO A 110 -16.97 -17.07 -34.02
CA PRO A 110 -17.02 -17.52 -32.61
C PRO A 110 -17.24 -19.05 -32.42
N ASP A 111 -16.94 -19.61 -31.23
CA ASP A 111 -17.75 -20.71 -30.64
C ASP A 111 -17.46 -21.00 -29.13
N SER A 112 -18.54 -21.35 -28.45
CA SER A 112 -18.78 -22.18 -27.24
C SER A 112 -17.83 -22.24 -26.01
N GLY A 113 -18.45 -22.03 -24.83
CA GLY A 113 -18.49 -23.07 -23.78
C GLY A 113 -17.66 -22.90 -22.50
N SER A 114 -18.36 -22.73 -21.35
CA SER A 114 -18.04 -23.22 -19.98
C SER A 114 -16.76 -22.73 -19.27
N THR A 115 -16.60 -22.70 -17.95
CA THR A 115 -17.43 -22.80 -16.73
C THR A 115 -16.46 -22.52 -15.57
N GLY A 116 -16.87 -21.74 -14.57
CA GLY A 116 -16.48 -21.94 -13.17
C GLY A 116 -15.08 -21.51 -12.70
N GLY A 117 -15.03 -20.39 -11.96
CA GLY A 117 -13.90 -19.99 -11.13
C GLY A 117 -14.40 -19.26 -9.88
N LYS A 118 -14.73 -20.04 -8.85
CA LYS A 118 -15.36 -19.64 -7.58
C LYS A 118 -14.41 -18.76 -6.75
N LEU A 119 -14.60 -17.45 -6.74
CA LEU A 119 -13.92 -16.53 -5.81
C LEU A 119 -14.60 -16.57 -4.43
N SER A 120 -14.23 -17.57 -3.64
CA SER A 120 -14.55 -17.58 -2.22
C SER A 120 -13.44 -16.90 -1.42
N ARG A 121 -13.86 -15.91 -0.62
CA ARG A 121 -13.30 -15.54 0.69
C ARG A 121 -12.32 -14.34 0.74
N TRP A 122 -12.82 -13.15 0.41
CA TRP A 122 -12.16 -11.86 0.68
C TRP A 122 -13.09 -10.79 1.29
N PHE A 123 -14.23 -11.18 1.88
CA PHE A 123 -15.26 -10.26 2.42
C PHE A 123 -15.56 -10.45 3.93
N GLU A 124 -14.54 -10.60 4.78
CA GLU A 124 -14.71 -10.64 6.25
C GLU A 124 -13.87 -9.59 7.00
N TRP A 125 -13.64 -8.41 6.39
CA TRP A 125 -12.89 -7.32 7.05
C TRP A 125 -13.64 -5.99 7.14
N PHE A 126 -14.98 -5.97 7.13
CA PHE A 126 -15.73 -4.72 7.37
C PHE A 126 -16.94 -4.92 8.28
N ARG A 127 -16.66 -5.31 9.53
CA ARG A 127 -17.56 -5.07 10.67
C ARG A 127 -16.72 -4.93 11.94
N ARG A 128 -16.44 -3.71 12.36
CA ARG A 128 -16.95 -3.13 13.61
C ARG A 128 -16.51 -1.69 13.77
#